data_AF-A0A8J4UZD9-F1
#
_entry.id   AF-A0A8J4UZD9-F1
#
_cell.length_a   1.000
_cell.length_b   1.000
_cell.length_c   1.000
_cell.angle_alpha   90.00
_cell.angle_beta   90.00
_cell.angle_gamma   90.00
#
_symmetry.space_group_name_H-M   'P 1'
#
loop_
_entity.id
_entity.type
_entity.pdbx_description
1 polymer ?
#
loop_
_entity_poly.entity_id
_entity_poly.type
_entity_poly.pdbx_seq_one_letter_code
_entity_poly.pdbx_strand_id
1 'polypeptide(L)' 'TSCPSNLIFDYAMQACNNTCRSFSSHDSTGVISDDPVEGCGCPSGTHLDTPLKCSPRSLCNCHYPGGITGPGSKIIDGRQ' A
#
# COMPACT_ATOMS: atom_id res chain seq x y z
N THR A 1 -10.52 7.44 -20.19
CA THR A 1 -10.69 6.69 -18.93
C THR A 1 -10.24 7.59 -17.81
N SER A 2 -11.12 8.01 -16.89
CA SER A 2 -10.72 8.86 -15.77
C SER A 2 -10.69 8.03 -14.49
N CYS A 3 -9.54 7.96 -13.83
CA CYS A 3 -9.44 7.36 -12.51
C CYS A 3 -10.00 8.30 -11.45
N PRO A 4 -10.57 7.78 -10.35
CA PRO A 4 -11.05 8.61 -9.26
C PRO A 4 -9.90 9.18 -8.42
N SER A 5 -10.17 10.29 -7.73
CA SER A 5 -9.26 10.91 -6.75
C SER A 5 -7.86 11.23 -7.31
N ASN A 6 -6.79 10.75 -6.66
CA ASN A 6 -5.40 10.94 -7.07
C ASN A 6 -4.77 9.69 -7.69
N LEU A 7 -5.58 8.75 -8.16
CA LEU A 7 -5.11 7.59 -8.92
C LEU A 7 -4.80 8.01 -10.36
N ILE A 8 -3.81 7.36 -10.97
CA ILE A 8 -3.47 7.51 -12.37
C ILE A 8 -3.88 6.26 -13.14
N PHE A 9 -4.18 6.42 -14.42
CA PHE A 9 -4.34 5.30 -15.33
C PHE A 9 -2.96 4.93 -15.89
N ASP A 10 -2.60 3.65 -15.84
CA ASP A 10 -1.37 3.14 -16.44
C ASP A 10 -1.64 1.79 -17.12
N TYR A 11 -0.91 1.52 -18.19
CA TYR A 11 -0.90 0.23 -18.88
C TYR A 11 0.01 -0.78 -18.17
N ALA A 12 0.92 -0.31 -17.33
CA ALA A 12 1.87 -1.12 -16.58
C ALA A 12 1.72 -0.97 -15.06
N MET A 13 0.49 -1.04 -14.54
CA MET A 13 0.21 -0.89 -13.12
C MET A 13 0.68 -2.13 -12.34
N GLN A 14 1.31 -1.92 -11.19
CA GLN A 14 1.75 -3.01 -10.32
C GLN A 14 0.54 -3.65 -9.61
N ALA A 15 0.35 -4.95 -9.76
CA ALA A 15 -0.77 -5.68 -9.15
C ALA A 15 -0.57 -5.94 -7.64
N CYS A 16 0.65 -6.34 -7.24
CA CYS A 16 1.02 -6.65 -5.85
C CYS A 16 1.90 -5.57 -5.21
N ASN A 17 1.98 -5.55 -3.88
CA ASN A 17 2.79 -4.60 -3.09
C ASN A 17 2.52 -3.10 -3.36
N ASN A 18 1.36 -2.79 -3.94
CA ASN A 18 0.92 -1.44 -4.26
C ASN A 18 0.08 -0.80 -3.13
N THR A 19 -0.19 -1.52 -2.03
CA THR A 19 -0.97 -1.02 -0.89
C THR A 19 -0.12 -0.82 0.36
N CYS A 20 -0.49 0.12 1.21
CA CYS A 20 0.16 0.34 2.52
C CYS A 20 0.13 -0.91 3.40
N ARG A 21 -0.92 -1.72 3.30
CA ARG A 21 -1.08 -2.97 4.06
C ARG A 21 -0.01 -4.00 3.71
N SER A 22 0.38 -4.10 2.43
CA SER A 22 1.38 -5.06 1.95
C SER A 22 2.75 -4.91 2.64
N PHE A 23 3.07 -3.71 3.14
CA PHE A 23 4.33 -3.47 3.87
C PHE A 23 4.23 -3.67 5.37
N SER A 24 3.02 -3.75 5.91
CA SER A 24 2.80 -3.89 7.34
C SER A 24 2.86 -5.34 7.80
N SER A 25 2.49 -6.27 6.91
CA SER A 25 2.64 -7.70 7.13
C SER A 25 4.10 -8.14 6.94
N HIS A 26 4.68 -8.80 7.95
CA HIS A 26 5.93 -9.55 7.84
C HIS A 26 5.71 -10.89 7.09
N ASP A 27 4.63 -11.02 6.32
CA ASP A 27 4.40 -12.19 5.49
C ASP A 27 5.38 -12.15 4.34
N SER A 28 6.42 -12.95 4.50
CA SER A 28 7.44 -13.27 3.51
C SER A 28 6.91 -14.10 2.34
N THR A 29 5.61 -14.00 2.01
CA THR A 29 5.10 -14.35 0.67
C THR A 29 5.70 -13.32 -0.27
N GLY A 30 6.97 -13.58 -0.62
CA GLY A 30 7.88 -12.62 -1.21
C GLY A 30 7.27 -12.03 -2.45
N VAL A 31 7.52 -10.72 -2.62
CA VAL A 31 7.46 -9.95 -3.86
C VAL A 31 7.13 -10.83 -5.07
N ILE A 32 5.86 -11.20 -5.21
CA ILE A 32 5.43 -11.93 -6.40
C ILE A 32 5.50 -10.86 -7.48
N SER A 33 6.44 -11.07 -8.39
CA SER A 33 6.55 -10.26 -9.58
C SER A 33 5.40 -10.70 -10.47
N ASP A 34 4.22 -10.14 -10.20
CA ASP A 34 3.06 -10.33 -11.06
C ASP A 34 3.25 -9.54 -12.35
N ASP A 35 2.68 -10.07 -13.44
CA ASP A 35 2.63 -9.37 -14.70
C ASP A 35 1.90 -8.03 -14.51
N PRO A 36 2.42 -6.94 -15.11
CA PRO A 36 1.77 -5.65 -15.03
C PRO A 36 0.34 -5.72 -15.59
N VAL A 37 -0.58 -4.97 -14.97
CA VAL A 37 -1.98 -4.90 -15.40
C VAL A 37 -2.35 -3.50 -15.88
N GLU A 38 -3.27 -3.42 -16.82
CA GLU A 38 -3.84 -2.15 -17.29
C GLU A 38 -4.95 -1.70 -16.33
N GLY A 39 -4.87 -0.48 -15.79
CA GLY A 39 -5.89 -0.01 -14.86
C GLY A 39 -5.56 1.27 -14.10
N CYS A 40 -6.39 1.57 -13.10
CA CYS A 40 -6.21 2.69 -12.19
C CYS A 40 -5.44 2.29 -10.93
N GLY A 41 -4.52 3.12 -10.50
CA GLY A 41 -3.68 2.83 -9.33
C GLY A 41 -2.79 4.01 -8.96
N CYS A 42 -1.84 3.75 -8.07
CA CYS A 42 -1.00 4.80 -7.52
C CYS A 42 0.26 5.03 -8.36
N PRO A 43 0.66 6.31 -8.56
CA PRO A 43 1.91 6.60 -9.23
C PRO A 43 3.11 6.04 -8.45
N SER A 44 4.20 5.80 -9.17
CA SER A 44 5.47 5.33 -8.60
C SER A 44 5.88 6.14 -7.37
N GLY A 45 6.28 5.42 -6.31
CA GLY A 45 6.65 6.03 -5.02
C GLY A 45 5.48 6.30 -4.07
N THR A 46 4.24 6.02 -4.48
CA THR A 46 3.04 6.10 -3.63
C THR A 46 2.30 4.78 -3.59
N HIS A 47 1.51 4.57 -2.53
CA HIS A 47 0.81 3.33 -2.26
C HIS A 47 -0.62 3.61 -1.85
N LEU A 48 -1.50 2.66 -2.11
CA LEU A 48 -2.90 2.75 -1.77
C LEU A 48 -3.06 2.60 -0.24
N ASP A 49 -3.43 3.68 0.44
CA ASP A 49 -3.66 3.73 1.88
C ASP A 49 -5.14 3.41 2.20
N THR A 50 -6.05 4.05 1.46
CA THR A 50 -7.47 3.71 1.42
C THR A 50 -7.87 3.51 -0.05
N PRO A 51 -9.03 2.88 -0.36
CA PRO A 51 -9.40 2.51 -1.73
C PRO A 51 -9.36 3.63 -2.78
N LEU A 52 -9.24 4.89 -2.37
CA LEU A 52 -9.27 6.08 -3.21
C LEU A 52 -8.15 7.08 -2.90
N LYS A 53 -7.12 6.69 -2.13
CA LYS A 53 -6.04 7.61 -1.74
C LYS A 53 -4.66 6.97 -1.84
N CYS A 54 -3.84 7.56 -2.69
CA CYS A 54 -2.41 7.26 -2.77
C CYS A 54 -1.63 8.13 -1.77
N SER A 55 -0.84 7.49 -0.93
CA SER A 55 0.03 8.12 0.08
C SER A 55 1.47 7.63 -0.09
N PRO A 56 2.48 8.48 0.15
CA PRO A 56 3.85 8.00 0.25
C PRO A 56 3.99 7.03 1.43
N ARG A 57 4.95 6.10 1.33
CA ARG A 57 5.16 5.05 2.35
C ARG A 57 5.24 5.59 3.78
N SER A 58 5.91 6.73 3.98
CA SER A 58 6.09 7.34 5.30
C SER A 58 4.79 7.85 5.94
N LEU A 59 3.72 8.00 5.15
CA LEU A 59 2.41 8.45 5.59
C LEU A 59 1.36 7.32 5.61
N CYS A 60 1.76 6.08 5.30
CA CYS A 60 0.90 4.92 5.40
C CYS A 60 0.52 4.63 6.86
N ASN A 61 -0.71 4.17 7.07
CA ASN A 61 -1.07 3.51 8.31
C ASN A 61 -0.44 2.11 8.38
N CYS A 62 0.08 1.72 9.55
CA CYS A 62 0.69 0.42 9.76
C CYS A 62 -0.31 -0.55 10.41
N HIS A 63 -0.52 -1.69 9.77
CA HIS A 63 -1.38 -2.77 10.29
C HIS A 63 -0.57 -3.79 11.09
N TYR A 64 -0.98 -4.10 12.31
CA TYR A 64 -0.37 -5.13 13.15
C TYR A 64 -1.47 -5.99 13.79
N PRO A 65 -1.15 -7.15 14.39
CA PRO A 65 -2.17 -8.06 14.93
C PRO A 65 -3.12 -7.40 15.94
N GLY A 66 -2.65 -6.37 16.66
CA GLY A 66 -3.45 -5.62 17.62
C GLY A 66 -4.16 -4.37 17.07
N GLY A 67 -4.13 -4.10 15.76
CA GLY A 67 -4.89 -3.00 15.14
C GLY A 67 -4.15 -2.23 14.05
N ILE A 68 -4.51 -0.96 13.90
CA ILE A 68 -3.95 -0.03 12.90
C ILE A 68 -3.35 1.15 13.66
N THR A 69 -2.12 1.53 13.35
CA THR A 69 -1.48 2.73 13.88
C THR A 69 -1.20 3.74 12.77
N GLY A 70 -1.29 5.02 13.12
CA GLY A 70 -1.00 6.11 12.19
C GLY A 70 0.49 6.20 11.83
N PRO A 71 0.83 7.01 10.82
CA PRO A 71 2.22 7.20 10.41
C PRO A 71 3.09 7.79 11.54
N GLY A 72 4.32 7.30 11.63
CA GLY A 72 5.32 7.70 12.63
C GLY A 72 5.90 6.51 13.41
N SER A 73 7.03 6.74 14.09
CA SER A 73 7.67 5.72 14.92
C SER A 73 6.87 5.48 16.19
N LYS A 74 6.12 4.37 16.24
CA LYS A 74 5.44 3.89 17.45
C LYS A 74 6.03 2.54 17.82
N ILE A 75 6.51 2.42 19.06
CA ILE A 75 6.88 1.12 19.62
C ILE A 75 5.56 0.43 20.00
N ILE A 76 5.19 -0.59 19.23
CA ILE A 76 4.08 -1.49 19.56
C ILE A 76 4.67 -2.58 20.46
N ASP A 77 4.37 -2.53 21.76
CA ASP A 77 4.75 -3.58 22.69
C ASP A 77 3.94 -4.85 22.37
N GLY A 78 4.60 -5.83 21.77
CA GLY A 78 3.99 -7.06 21.25
C GLY A 78 3.71 -8.12 22.32
N ARG A 79 3.54 -7.75 23.59
CA ARG A 79 3.34 -8.69 24.69
C ARG A 79 1.98 -8.49 25.36
N GLN A 80 1.01 -9.28 24.94
CA GLN A 80 -0.12 -9.68 25.78
C GLN A 80 -0.28 -11.20 25.67
#